data_AF-A0A0G0KX34-F1
#
_entry.id   AF-A0A0G0KX34-F1
#
_cell.length_a   1.000
_cell.length_b   1.000
_cell.length_c   1.000
_cell.angle_alpha   90.00
_cell.angle_beta   90.00
_cell.angle_gamma   90.00
#
_symmetry.space_group_name_H-M   'P 1'
#
loop_
_entity.id
_entity.type
_entity.pdbx_description
1 polymer ?
#
loop_
_entity_poly.entity_id
_entity_poly.type
_entity_poly.pdbx_seq_one_letter_code
_entity_poly.pdbx_strand_id
1 'polypeptide(L)'
;MKTRLSTFPFPQSDTAELVHIWSELQTLLKGIKRWKRFKGLGMKVRQQDLVQHSLSMTLLGASLVEKAQSDLPAIFDMRLLTTTLVIHDVGEAILGRDVSVTLKGVAHDVAEYEAFRRFTRKLPMDLCLFYRKAFLLQFALDEEKWPHFDSSAQDLLRHLSAERHYEAVMFMVTEHYDYLMFMLEHHKAGNAYLLYEAMQTEVPVWPRLKQLLPAFGTIIFPQHVEDWFMEFRRKYEAAGCETRHTPELVLAREAKRSGRV
;
A
#
# COMPACT_ATOMS: atom_id res chain seq x y z
N MET A 1 21.58 -43.25 -13.73
CA MET A 1 20.76 -43.83 -12.64
C MET A 1 19.83 -42.73 -12.11
N LYS A 2 18.57 -42.65 -12.56
CA LYS A 2 17.60 -41.66 -12.07
C LYS A 2 17.06 -42.16 -10.74
N THR A 3 17.43 -41.52 -9.63
CA THR A 3 16.90 -41.84 -8.30
C THR A 3 15.39 -41.63 -8.27
N ARG A 4 14.63 -42.69 -7.95
CA ARG A 4 13.15 -42.73 -7.87
C ARG A 4 12.59 -41.93 -6.67
N LEU A 5 13.09 -40.71 -6.44
CA LEU A 5 12.49 -39.80 -5.45
C LEU A 5 11.25 -39.08 -6.03
N SER A 6 11.05 -39.11 -7.35
CA SER A 6 9.90 -38.49 -8.02
C SER A 6 8.58 -39.27 -7.90
N THR A 7 8.57 -40.41 -7.20
CA THR A 7 7.38 -41.29 -7.06
C THR A 7 6.84 -41.35 -5.64
N PHE A 8 7.39 -40.58 -4.69
CA PHE A 8 6.78 -40.41 -3.37
C PHE A 8 5.71 -39.32 -3.49
N PRO A 9 4.42 -39.65 -3.50
CA PRO A 9 3.37 -38.64 -3.53
C PRO A 9 3.49 -37.78 -2.28
N PHE A 10 3.43 -36.46 -2.46
CA PHE A 10 3.33 -35.55 -1.34
C PHE A 10 2.06 -35.89 -0.54
N PRO A 11 2.11 -35.97 0.80
CA PRO A 11 0.93 -36.32 1.59
C PRO A 11 -0.25 -35.38 1.30
N GLN A 12 -1.43 -35.94 1.05
CA GLN A 12 -2.65 -35.14 0.95
C GLN A 12 -2.90 -34.47 2.31
N SER A 13 -2.66 -33.17 2.34
CA SER A 13 -2.76 -32.27 3.49
C SER A 13 -2.99 -30.86 2.95
N ASP A 14 -3.37 -29.93 3.83
CA ASP A 14 -3.54 -28.50 3.50
C ASP A 14 -2.28 -27.86 2.87
N THR A 15 -1.15 -28.56 2.88
CA THR A 15 0.08 -28.15 2.24
C THR A 15 -0.07 -27.94 0.73
N ALA A 16 -0.91 -28.72 0.04
CA ALA A 16 -1.09 -28.55 -1.41
C ALA A 16 -1.74 -27.20 -1.73
N GLU A 17 -2.80 -26.85 -1.01
CA GLU A 17 -3.48 -25.56 -1.07
C GLU A 17 -2.57 -24.40 -0.65
N LEU A 18 -1.75 -24.61 0.39
CA LEU A 18 -0.76 -23.62 0.83
C LEU A 18 0.31 -23.37 -0.23
N VAL A 19 0.86 -24.42 -0.86
CA VAL A 19 1.85 -24.29 -1.95
C VAL A 19 1.23 -23.56 -3.14
N HIS A 20 -0.02 -23.87 -3.48
CA HIS A 20 -0.76 -23.19 -4.53
C HIS A 20 -0.87 -21.69 -4.24
N ILE A 21 -1.43 -21.29 -3.09
CA ILE A 21 -1.56 -19.89 -2.69
C ILE A 21 -0.19 -19.20 -2.62
N TRP A 22 0.81 -19.85 -2.02
CA TRP A 22 2.16 -19.33 -1.91
C TRP A 22 2.82 -19.05 -3.26
N SER A 23 2.66 -19.96 -4.24
CA SER A 23 3.23 -19.82 -5.58
C SER A 23 2.47 -18.82 -6.46
N GLU A 24 1.15 -18.82 -6.40
CA GLU A 24 0.30 -17.91 -7.16
C GLU A 24 0.48 -16.47 -6.70
N LEU A 25 0.55 -16.24 -5.38
CA LEU A 25 0.72 -14.91 -4.81
C LEU A 25 1.95 -14.19 -5.37
N GLN A 26 3.09 -14.87 -5.41
CA GLN A 26 4.35 -14.33 -5.93
C GLN A 26 4.22 -13.96 -7.42
N THR A 27 3.54 -14.80 -8.19
CA THR A 27 3.36 -14.59 -9.63
C THR A 27 2.43 -13.42 -9.90
N LEU A 28 1.29 -13.36 -9.21
CA LEU A 28 0.29 -12.31 -9.34
C LEU A 28 0.87 -10.94 -8.98
N LEU A 29 1.49 -10.81 -7.80
CA LEU A 29 2.04 -9.54 -7.32
C LEU A 29 3.16 -9.02 -8.24
N LYS A 30 4.02 -9.89 -8.76
CA LYS A 30 5.11 -9.51 -9.67
C LYS A 30 4.60 -8.97 -11.02
N GLY A 31 3.43 -9.44 -11.44
CA GLY A 31 2.78 -9.08 -12.71
C GLY A 31 2.21 -7.66 -12.72
N ILE A 32 1.83 -7.12 -11.56
CA ILE A 32 1.28 -5.78 -11.47
C ILE A 32 2.40 -4.76 -11.28
N LYS A 33 2.49 -3.80 -12.21
CA LYS A 33 3.41 -2.67 -12.13
C LYS A 33 2.65 -1.43 -11.68
N ARG A 34 3.17 -0.77 -10.65
CA ARG A 34 2.68 0.51 -10.12
C ARG A 34 3.14 1.68 -10.99
N TRP A 35 2.56 2.86 -10.75
CA TRP A 35 3.04 4.15 -11.29
C TRP A 35 2.89 4.32 -12.80
N LYS A 36 2.09 3.47 -13.46
CA LYS A 36 1.87 3.53 -14.92
C LYS A 36 1.36 4.88 -15.39
N ARG A 37 0.58 5.58 -14.57
CA ARG A 37 0.04 6.92 -14.88
C ARG A 37 1.14 7.95 -15.18
N PHE A 38 2.25 7.93 -14.43
CA PHE A 38 3.35 8.88 -14.62
C PHE A 38 4.19 8.57 -15.86
N LYS A 39 4.30 7.28 -16.21
CA LYS A 39 4.94 6.88 -17.47
C LYS A 39 4.16 7.43 -18.68
N GLY A 40 2.83 7.46 -18.60
CA GLY A 40 1.98 8.09 -19.62
C GLY A 40 2.21 9.60 -19.76
N LEU A 41 2.77 10.24 -18.73
CA LEU A 41 3.19 11.65 -18.74
C LEU A 41 4.65 11.83 -19.17
N GLY A 42 5.33 10.80 -19.70
CA GLY A 42 6.73 10.90 -20.14
C GLY A 42 7.74 11.10 -19.00
N MET A 43 7.33 10.91 -17.74
CA MET A 43 8.22 11.03 -16.59
C MET A 43 9.07 9.77 -16.43
N LYS A 44 10.35 9.96 -16.11
CA LYS A 44 11.25 8.87 -15.72
C LYS A 44 10.97 8.49 -14.27
N VAL A 45 10.12 7.47 -14.10
CA VAL A 45 9.76 6.89 -12.80
C VAL A 45 10.28 5.47 -12.74
N ARG A 46 10.87 5.07 -11.60
CA ARG A 46 11.35 3.71 -11.38
C ARG A 46 10.13 2.82 -11.36
N GLN A 47 10.15 1.74 -12.13
CA GLN A 47 9.07 0.75 -12.01
C GLN A 47 9.18 0.04 -10.67
N GLN A 48 8.03 -0.09 -10.01
CA GLN A 48 7.85 -0.89 -8.80
C GLN A 48 6.72 -1.88 -9.08
N ASP A 49 6.90 -3.15 -8.80
CA ASP A 49 5.78 -4.10 -8.74
C ASP A 49 5.23 -4.27 -7.33
N LEU A 50 4.09 -4.95 -7.20
CA LEU A 50 3.45 -5.14 -5.90
C LEU A 50 4.32 -5.99 -4.95
N VAL A 51 5.20 -6.85 -5.45
CA VAL A 51 6.16 -7.56 -4.57
C VAL A 51 7.14 -6.57 -3.93
N GLN A 52 7.74 -5.69 -4.75
CA GLN A 52 8.65 -4.67 -4.26
C GLN A 52 7.98 -3.69 -3.29
N HIS A 53 6.72 -3.34 -3.57
CA HIS A 53 5.88 -2.49 -2.71
C HIS A 53 5.55 -3.15 -1.38
N SER A 54 4.95 -4.35 -1.38
CA SER A 54 4.62 -5.07 -0.15
C SER A 54 5.86 -5.31 0.71
N LEU A 55 7.02 -5.58 0.09
CA LEU A 55 8.28 -5.75 0.82
C LEU A 55 8.78 -4.42 1.43
N SER A 56 8.75 -3.31 0.68
CA SER A 56 9.17 -2.00 1.21
C SER A 56 8.26 -1.56 2.35
N MET A 57 6.94 -1.72 2.20
CA MET A 57 5.97 -1.43 3.25
C MET A 57 6.17 -2.29 4.50
N THR A 58 6.44 -3.59 4.34
CA THR A 58 6.65 -4.48 5.50
C THR A 58 7.89 -4.08 6.29
N LEU A 59 9.00 -3.80 5.59
CA LEU A 59 10.24 -3.34 6.23
C LEU A 59 10.05 -1.97 6.90
N LEU A 60 9.37 -1.05 6.22
CA LEU A 60 9.07 0.27 6.75
C LEU A 60 8.20 0.18 8.00
N GLY A 61 7.08 -0.53 7.92
CA GLY A 61 6.13 -0.69 9.03
C GLY A 61 6.80 -1.31 10.26
N ALA A 62 7.64 -2.34 10.08
CA ALA A 62 8.41 -2.90 11.18
C ALA A 62 9.36 -1.88 11.82
N SER A 63 10.02 -1.06 11.00
CA SER A 63 10.90 0.01 11.49
C SER A 63 10.14 1.12 12.23
N LEU A 64 8.92 1.43 11.80
CA LEU A 64 8.06 2.44 12.43
C LEU A 64 7.50 1.94 13.77
N VAL A 65 7.12 0.66 13.85
CA VAL A 65 6.70 0.00 15.10
C VAL A 65 7.82 0.05 16.13
N GLU A 66 9.04 -0.35 15.76
CA GLU A 66 10.20 -0.31 16.67
C GLU A 66 10.44 1.10 17.20
N LYS A 67 10.34 2.11 16.34
CA LYS A 67 10.48 3.52 16.75
C LYS A 67 9.40 3.98 17.71
N ALA A 68 8.16 3.54 17.52
CA ALA A 68 7.00 3.96 18.31
C ALA A 68 6.68 2.99 19.46
N GLN A 69 7.54 2.00 19.72
CA GLN A 69 7.24 0.88 20.63
C GLN A 69 6.82 1.35 22.03
N SER A 70 7.43 2.41 22.56
CA SER A 70 7.08 3.00 23.86
C SER A 70 5.66 3.55 23.96
N ASP A 71 5.06 3.88 22.82
CA ASP A 71 3.77 4.55 22.70
C ASP A 71 2.67 3.58 22.23
N LEU A 72 3.03 2.34 21.92
CA LEU A 72 2.09 1.30 21.52
C LEU A 72 1.60 0.51 22.75
N PRO A 73 0.34 0.06 22.75
CA PRO A 73 -0.16 -0.77 23.84
C PRO A 73 0.52 -2.14 23.84
N ALA A 74 0.64 -2.76 25.02
CA ALA A 74 1.24 -4.09 25.16
C ALA A 74 0.54 -5.20 24.36
N ILE A 75 -0.73 -4.98 23.98
CA ILE A 75 -1.55 -5.93 23.21
C ILE A 75 -1.38 -5.80 21.68
N PHE A 76 -0.49 -4.91 21.21
CA PHE A 76 -0.25 -4.67 19.79
C PHE A 76 0.21 -5.95 19.08
N ASP A 77 -0.56 -6.37 18.07
CA ASP A 77 -0.31 -7.59 17.31
C ASP A 77 0.54 -7.30 16.07
N MET A 78 1.86 -7.41 16.25
CA MET A 78 2.82 -7.25 15.15
C MET A 78 2.62 -8.28 14.03
N ARG A 79 2.12 -9.49 14.35
CA ARG A 79 1.86 -10.53 13.34
C ARG A 79 0.67 -10.12 12.47
N LEU A 80 -0.38 -9.56 13.05
CA LEU A 80 -1.54 -9.06 12.31
C LEU A 80 -1.11 -7.92 11.37
N LEU A 81 -0.45 -6.88 11.89
CA LEU A 81 0.02 -5.75 11.08
C LEU A 81 0.94 -6.19 9.94
N THR A 82 1.98 -6.98 10.22
CA THR A 82 2.94 -7.41 9.19
C THR A 82 2.25 -8.25 8.11
N THR A 83 1.30 -9.09 8.50
CA THR A 83 0.49 -9.83 7.53
C THR A 83 -0.35 -8.88 6.66
N THR A 84 -1.00 -7.88 7.26
CA THR A 84 -1.75 -6.84 6.53
C THR A 84 -0.87 -6.14 5.50
N LEU A 85 0.31 -5.66 5.90
CA LEU A 85 1.25 -4.97 5.01
C LEU A 85 1.65 -5.82 3.80
N VAL A 86 1.84 -7.13 4.00
CA VAL A 86 2.18 -8.05 2.90
C VAL A 86 1.01 -8.22 1.93
N ILE A 87 -0.22 -8.37 2.44
CA ILE A 87 -1.36 -8.84 1.63
C ILE A 87 -2.34 -7.75 1.18
N HIS A 88 -2.21 -6.50 1.63
CA HIS A 88 -3.21 -5.44 1.40
C HIS A 88 -3.58 -5.28 -0.09
N ASP A 89 -2.61 -5.37 -0.99
CA ASP A 89 -2.80 -5.22 -2.45
C ASP A 89 -3.02 -6.54 -3.21
N VAL A 90 -3.21 -7.67 -2.52
CA VAL A 90 -3.42 -8.97 -3.20
C VAL A 90 -4.71 -8.98 -4.01
N GLY A 91 -5.74 -8.27 -3.53
CA GLY A 91 -6.98 -8.07 -4.29
C GLY A 91 -6.74 -7.39 -5.64
N GLU A 92 -5.89 -6.37 -5.68
CA GLU A 92 -5.50 -5.68 -6.92
C GLU A 92 -4.80 -6.62 -7.90
N ALA A 93 -3.88 -7.45 -7.38
CA ALA A 93 -3.16 -8.45 -8.15
C ALA A 93 -4.07 -9.51 -8.79
N ILE A 94 -5.05 -10.01 -8.04
CA ILE A 94 -6.05 -10.97 -8.54
C ILE A 94 -6.91 -10.30 -9.64
N LEU A 95 -7.25 -9.03 -9.46
CA LEU A 95 -8.05 -8.26 -10.42
C LEU A 95 -7.23 -7.75 -11.62
N GLY A 96 -5.91 -7.95 -11.65
CA GLY A 96 -5.08 -7.58 -12.79
C GLY A 96 -4.86 -6.07 -12.95
N ARG A 97 -5.03 -5.27 -11.89
CA ARG A 97 -5.03 -3.81 -11.95
C ARG A 97 -4.16 -3.18 -10.86
N ASP A 98 -3.78 -1.93 -11.07
CA ASP A 98 -3.13 -1.01 -10.11
C ASP A 98 -3.99 0.25 -10.14
N VAL A 99 -4.69 0.55 -9.04
CA VAL A 99 -5.63 1.68 -8.98
C VAL A 99 -5.03 2.78 -8.12
N SER A 100 -4.72 3.91 -8.75
CA SER A 100 -4.25 5.11 -8.05
C SER A 100 -5.20 5.50 -6.93
N VAL A 101 -4.68 5.85 -5.76
CA VAL A 101 -5.47 6.29 -4.59
C VAL A 101 -6.50 7.36 -4.93
N THR A 102 -6.14 8.32 -5.80
CA THR A 102 -7.02 9.41 -6.26
C THR A 102 -8.19 8.97 -7.15
N LEU A 103 -8.12 7.75 -7.70
CA LEU A 103 -9.15 7.14 -8.55
C LEU A 103 -9.85 5.97 -7.84
N LYS A 104 -9.32 5.53 -6.70
CA LYS A 104 -9.87 4.43 -5.91
C LYS A 104 -11.12 4.94 -5.22
N GLY A 105 -12.20 4.18 -5.38
CA GLY A 105 -13.48 4.44 -4.71
C GLY A 105 -13.94 3.18 -4.00
N VAL A 106 -14.97 3.29 -3.15
CA VAL A 106 -15.43 2.18 -2.28
C VAL A 106 -15.72 0.89 -3.06
N ALA A 107 -16.28 0.99 -4.27
CA ALA A 107 -16.52 -0.18 -5.12
C ALA A 107 -15.23 -0.94 -5.51
N HIS A 108 -14.09 -0.27 -5.58
CA HIS A 108 -12.80 -0.90 -5.84
C HIS A 108 -12.35 -1.70 -4.61
N ASP A 109 -12.41 -1.11 -3.42
CA ASP A 109 -12.05 -1.74 -2.13
C ASP A 109 -12.88 -3.01 -1.88
N VAL A 110 -14.20 -2.93 -2.10
CA VAL A 110 -15.10 -4.08 -1.97
C VAL A 110 -14.77 -5.18 -2.98
N ALA A 111 -14.52 -4.82 -4.24
CA ALA A 111 -14.15 -5.78 -5.27
C ALA A 111 -12.82 -6.49 -4.95
N GLU A 112 -11.85 -5.77 -4.39
CA GLU A 112 -10.56 -6.30 -3.95
C GLU A 112 -10.71 -7.28 -2.79
N TYR A 113 -11.49 -6.92 -1.76
CA TYR A 113 -11.81 -7.84 -0.67
C TYR A 113 -12.53 -9.10 -1.17
N GLU A 114 -13.49 -8.97 -2.07
CA GLU A 114 -14.21 -10.11 -2.64
C GLU A 114 -13.33 -11.02 -3.50
N ALA A 115 -12.36 -10.44 -4.22
CA ALA A 115 -11.34 -11.20 -4.93
C ALA A 115 -10.44 -11.96 -3.94
N PHE A 116 -9.95 -11.28 -2.90
CA PHE A 116 -9.10 -11.85 -1.88
C PHE A 116 -9.78 -12.97 -1.07
N ARG A 117 -11.04 -12.76 -0.69
CA ARG A 117 -11.89 -13.73 0.02
C ARG A 117 -12.06 -15.02 -0.79
N ARG A 118 -12.29 -14.90 -2.09
CA ARG A 118 -12.41 -16.06 -2.99
C ARG A 118 -11.08 -16.78 -3.19
N PHE A 119 -9.98 -16.05 -3.26
CA PHE A 119 -8.63 -16.60 -3.40
C PHE A 119 -8.23 -17.45 -2.18
N THR A 120 -8.53 -16.97 -0.97
CA THR A 120 -8.19 -17.65 0.29
C THR A 120 -9.20 -18.71 0.75
N ARG A 121 -10.30 -18.92 0.02
CA ARG A 121 -11.42 -19.79 0.47
C ARG A 121 -11.08 -21.27 0.64
N LYS A 122 -9.98 -21.73 0.02
CA LYS A 122 -9.53 -23.13 0.08
C LYS A 122 -8.62 -23.42 1.26
N LEU A 123 -8.18 -22.38 1.99
CA LEU A 123 -7.40 -22.57 3.20
C LEU A 123 -8.26 -23.16 4.33
N PRO A 124 -7.62 -23.81 5.31
CA PRO A 124 -8.24 -24.09 6.61
C PRO A 124 -8.97 -22.88 7.18
N MET A 125 -10.11 -23.11 7.84
CA MET A 125 -11.04 -22.06 8.25
C MET A 125 -10.39 -21.01 9.15
N ASP A 126 -9.52 -21.44 10.07
CA ASP A 126 -8.77 -20.59 10.98
C ASP A 126 -7.78 -19.67 10.23
N LEU A 127 -7.04 -20.22 9.27
CA LEU A 127 -6.15 -19.45 8.41
C LEU A 127 -6.93 -18.49 7.52
N CYS A 128 -8.04 -18.94 6.92
CA CYS A 128 -8.91 -18.10 6.11
C CYS A 128 -9.43 -16.91 6.91
N LEU A 129 -9.88 -17.14 8.15
CA LEU A 129 -10.34 -16.09 9.06
C LEU A 129 -9.22 -15.12 9.43
N PHE A 130 -8.02 -15.62 9.74
CA PHE A 130 -6.86 -14.79 10.04
C PHE A 130 -6.49 -13.88 8.86
N TYR A 131 -6.39 -14.43 7.64
CA TYR A 131 -6.06 -13.66 6.45
C TYR A 131 -7.14 -12.64 6.10
N ARG A 132 -8.43 -12.96 6.28
CA ARG A 132 -9.52 -11.99 6.09
C ARG A 132 -9.44 -10.84 7.08
N LYS A 133 -9.18 -11.13 8.37
CA LYS A 133 -8.94 -10.08 9.39
C LYS A 133 -7.77 -9.19 9.02
N ALA A 134 -6.64 -9.79 8.63
CA ALA A 134 -5.46 -9.06 8.19
C ALA A 134 -5.77 -8.18 6.98
N PHE A 135 -6.48 -8.69 5.96
CA PHE A 135 -6.83 -7.90 4.79
C PHE A 135 -7.78 -6.75 5.13
N LEU A 136 -8.80 -6.98 5.96
CA LEU A 136 -9.79 -5.97 6.34
C LEU A 136 -9.25 -4.89 7.29
N LEU A 137 -8.11 -5.12 7.95
CA LEU A 137 -7.50 -4.14 8.86
C LEU A 137 -7.29 -2.77 8.17
N GLN A 138 -6.96 -2.76 6.87
CA GLN A 138 -6.77 -1.54 6.09
C GLN A 138 -8.01 -0.64 6.00
N PHE A 139 -9.21 -1.20 6.24
CA PHE A 139 -10.49 -0.48 6.18
C PHE A 139 -11.11 -0.25 7.57
N ALA A 140 -10.43 -0.69 8.64
CA ALA A 140 -10.99 -0.68 10.00
C ALA A 140 -11.19 0.73 10.59
N LEU A 141 -10.63 1.78 9.97
CA LEU A 141 -10.78 3.18 10.43
C LEU A 141 -11.69 4.02 9.51
N ASP A 142 -12.34 3.39 8.53
CA ASP A 142 -13.16 4.06 7.53
C ASP A 142 -14.61 3.53 7.59
N GLU A 143 -15.32 3.90 8.65
CA GLU A 143 -16.67 3.42 8.95
C GLU A 143 -17.69 3.72 7.83
N GLU A 144 -17.46 4.80 7.06
CA GLU A 144 -18.30 5.17 5.92
C GLU A 144 -18.28 4.09 4.83
N LYS A 145 -17.20 3.33 4.70
CA LYS A 145 -17.09 2.23 3.72
C LYS A 145 -17.78 0.95 4.17
N TRP A 146 -17.96 0.74 5.47
CA TRP A 146 -18.40 -0.55 6.01
C TRP A 146 -19.72 -1.07 5.44
N PRO A 147 -20.77 -0.25 5.26
CA PRO A 147 -22.05 -0.71 4.72
C PRO A 147 -21.96 -1.33 3.32
N HIS A 148 -20.86 -1.10 2.59
CA HIS A 148 -20.64 -1.64 1.25
C HIS A 148 -20.02 -3.04 1.24
N PHE A 149 -19.49 -3.50 2.37
CA PHE A 149 -19.00 -4.87 2.54
C PHE A 149 -20.14 -5.81 2.95
N ASP A 150 -19.95 -7.12 2.80
CA ASP A 150 -20.93 -8.09 3.30
C ASP A 150 -21.02 -8.10 4.84
N SER A 151 -22.11 -8.67 5.38
CA SER A 151 -22.35 -8.64 6.83
C SER A 151 -21.23 -9.29 7.64
N SER A 152 -20.63 -10.37 7.12
CA SER A 152 -19.51 -11.04 7.78
C SER A 152 -18.27 -10.14 7.87
N ALA A 153 -17.97 -9.38 6.82
CA ALA A 153 -16.88 -8.42 6.81
C ALA A 153 -17.16 -7.22 7.72
N GLN A 154 -18.41 -6.73 7.75
CA GLN A 154 -18.82 -5.67 8.68
C GLN A 154 -18.60 -6.06 10.14
N ASP A 155 -18.92 -7.31 10.50
CA ASP A 155 -18.68 -7.83 11.85
C ASP A 155 -17.18 -7.87 12.19
N LEU A 156 -16.34 -8.28 11.24
CA LEU A 156 -14.89 -8.27 11.41
C LEU A 156 -14.34 -6.85 11.55
N LEU A 157 -14.81 -5.90 10.73
CA LEU A 157 -14.39 -4.50 10.77
C LEU A 157 -14.75 -3.85 12.12
N ARG A 158 -15.94 -4.12 12.65
CA ARG A 158 -16.33 -3.70 14.01
C ARG A 158 -15.36 -4.22 15.07
N HIS A 159 -15.01 -5.50 15.01
CA HIS A 159 -14.05 -6.10 15.94
C HIS A 159 -12.65 -5.49 15.80
N LEU A 160 -12.16 -5.32 14.57
CA LEU A 160 -10.84 -4.75 14.30
C LEU A 160 -10.75 -3.30 14.75
N SER A 161 -11.77 -2.48 14.52
CA SER A 161 -11.81 -1.10 14.99
C SER A 161 -11.75 -0.99 16.52
N ALA A 162 -12.47 -1.89 17.22
CA ALA A 162 -12.52 -1.89 18.68
C ALA A 162 -11.25 -2.46 19.34
N GLU A 163 -10.70 -3.56 18.82
CA GLU A 163 -9.64 -4.33 19.49
C GLU A 163 -8.25 -4.15 18.86
N ARG A 164 -8.20 -3.73 17.60
CA ARG A 164 -6.97 -3.65 16.77
C ARG A 164 -6.78 -2.26 16.16
N HIS A 165 -7.22 -1.25 16.90
CA HIS A 165 -7.17 0.15 16.49
C HIS A 165 -5.74 0.59 16.14
N TYR A 166 -4.77 0.31 17.00
CA TYR A 166 -3.38 0.75 16.82
C TYR A 166 -2.71 0.07 15.63
N GLU A 167 -3.01 -1.20 15.35
CA GLU A 167 -2.54 -1.91 14.18
C GLU A 167 -3.10 -1.28 12.91
N ALA A 168 -4.39 -0.89 12.90
CA ALA A 168 -5.00 -0.19 11.77
C ALA A 168 -4.41 1.22 11.57
N VAL A 169 -4.15 1.95 12.66
CA VAL A 169 -3.50 3.27 12.60
C VAL A 169 -2.07 3.12 12.06
N MET A 170 -1.31 2.13 12.53
CA MET A 170 0.07 1.90 12.08
C MET A 170 0.12 1.45 10.62
N PHE A 171 -0.85 0.65 10.15
CA PHE A 171 -1.00 0.35 8.73
C PHE A 171 -1.16 1.65 7.92
N MET A 172 -2.12 2.50 8.31
CA MET A 172 -2.41 3.76 7.63
C MET A 172 -1.18 4.69 7.62
N VAL A 173 -0.49 4.83 8.77
CA VAL A 173 0.78 5.56 8.86
C VAL A 173 1.81 5.00 7.86
N THR A 174 1.97 3.68 7.81
CA THR A 174 2.95 3.02 6.94
C THR A 174 2.65 3.25 5.46
N GLU A 175 1.38 3.15 5.06
CA GLU A 175 0.92 3.38 3.68
C GLU A 175 1.20 4.80 3.20
N HIS A 176 0.79 5.81 3.98
CA HIS A 176 1.05 7.20 3.66
C HIS A 176 2.55 7.52 3.61
N TYR A 177 3.34 6.90 4.49
CA TYR A 177 4.78 7.12 4.55
C TYR A 177 5.54 6.45 3.40
N ASP A 178 5.16 5.23 2.99
CA ASP A 178 5.74 4.56 1.82
C ASP A 178 5.54 5.40 0.55
N TYR A 179 4.36 5.99 0.38
CA TYR A 179 4.06 6.86 -0.75
C TYR A 179 4.98 8.09 -0.81
N LEU A 180 5.18 8.77 0.34
CA LEU A 180 6.12 9.91 0.43
C LEU A 180 7.57 9.49 0.18
N MET A 181 8.00 8.36 0.74
CA MET A 181 9.38 7.87 0.59
C MET A 181 9.71 7.53 -0.86
N PHE A 182 8.76 6.90 -1.58
CA PHE A 182 8.91 6.62 -2.99
C PHE A 182 9.03 7.92 -3.82
N MET A 183 8.22 8.95 -3.54
CA MET A 183 8.34 10.21 -4.26
C MET A 183 9.58 11.03 -3.88
N LEU A 184 10.07 10.91 -2.65
CA LEU A 184 11.30 11.55 -2.20
C LEU A 184 12.53 10.96 -2.94
N GLU A 185 12.55 9.66 -3.22
CA GLU A 185 13.56 9.03 -4.09
C GLU A 185 13.61 9.75 -5.46
N HIS A 186 12.44 10.02 -6.04
CA HIS A 186 12.33 10.71 -7.32
C HIS A 186 12.67 12.20 -7.27
N HIS A 187 12.33 12.88 -6.17
CA HIS A 187 12.77 14.25 -5.94
C HIS A 187 14.31 14.35 -5.92
N LYS A 188 15.00 13.41 -5.26
CA LYS A 188 16.47 13.33 -5.26
C LYS A 188 17.06 13.11 -6.66
N ALA A 189 16.30 12.49 -7.55
CA ALA A 189 16.65 12.32 -8.97
C ALA A 189 16.24 13.53 -9.85
N GLY A 190 15.79 14.64 -9.26
CA GLY A 190 15.44 15.87 -9.98
C GLY A 190 13.96 16.00 -10.36
N ASN A 191 13.08 15.07 -9.94
CA ASN A 191 11.65 15.13 -10.24
C ASN A 191 10.84 15.64 -9.04
N ALA A 192 10.84 16.97 -8.84
CA ALA A 192 10.12 17.61 -7.74
C ALA A 192 8.59 17.53 -7.86
N TYR A 193 8.05 17.41 -9.08
CA TYR A 193 6.61 17.34 -9.30
C TYR A 193 5.96 16.15 -8.60
N LEU A 194 6.59 14.97 -8.63
CA LEU A 194 6.04 13.77 -8.01
C LEU A 194 5.89 13.91 -6.49
N LEU A 195 6.91 14.49 -5.84
CA LEU A 195 6.84 14.77 -4.41
C LEU A 195 5.74 15.79 -4.10
N TYR A 196 5.65 16.86 -4.88
CA TYR A 196 4.56 17.83 -4.73
C TYR A 196 3.18 17.18 -4.88
N GLU A 197 3.00 16.32 -5.89
CA GLU A 197 1.73 15.65 -6.15
C GLU A 197 1.34 14.68 -5.04
N ALA A 198 2.28 13.90 -4.50
CA ALA A 198 2.05 13.11 -3.29
C ALA A 198 1.61 13.98 -2.11
N MET A 199 2.28 15.10 -1.89
CA MET A 199 1.93 15.95 -0.76
C MET A 199 0.51 16.53 -0.84
N GLN A 200 -0.10 16.61 -2.02
CA GLN A 200 -1.50 17.01 -2.14
C GLN A 200 -2.46 16.00 -1.51
N THR A 201 -2.10 14.70 -1.51
CA THR A 201 -2.90 13.62 -0.93
C THR A 201 -2.48 13.30 0.50
N GLU A 202 -1.18 13.33 0.80
CA GLU A 202 -0.66 12.86 2.08
C GLU A 202 -0.76 13.90 3.20
N VAL A 203 -0.44 15.18 2.93
CA VAL A 203 -0.42 16.25 3.95
C VAL A 203 -1.77 16.42 4.66
N PRO A 204 -2.92 16.44 3.97
CA PRO A 204 -4.22 16.60 4.64
C PRO A 204 -4.54 15.52 5.68
N VAL A 205 -3.91 14.34 5.60
CA VAL A 205 -4.18 13.22 6.51
C VAL A 205 -3.37 13.34 7.82
N TRP A 206 -2.27 14.09 7.82
CA TRP A 206 -1.35 14.17 8.97
C TRP A 206 -1.99 14.63 10.28
N PRO A 207 -2.88 15.65 10.33
CA PRO A 207 -3.52 16.04 11.59
C PRO A 207 -4.29 14.88 12.22
N ARG A 208 -4.99 14.09 11.41
CA ARG A 208 -5.70 12.88 11.87
C ARG A 208 -4.72 11.83 12.38
N LEU A 209 -3.62 11.57 11.67
CA LEU A 209 -2.61 10.60 12.12
C LEU A 209 -1.96 10.99 13.45
N LYS A 210 -1.65 12.28 13.64
CA LYS A 210 -1.11 12.80 14.91
C LYS A 210 -2.09 12.63 16.07
N GLN A 211 -3.38 12.77 15.81
CA GLN A 211 -4.42 12.55 16.81
C GLN A 211 -4.55 11.07 17.18
N LEU A 212 -4.54 10.19 16.17
CA LEU A 212 -4.71 8.74 16.37
C LEU A 212 -3.47 8.08 16.99
N LEU A 213 -2.27 8.59 16.67
CA LEU A 213 -1.01 8.10 17.20
C LEU A 213 -0.08 9.30 17.46
N PRO A 214 0.02 9.83 18.69
CA PRO A 214 0.88 10.97 19.01
C PRO A 214 2.37 10.74 18.65
N ALA A 215 2.85 9.49 18.73
CA ALA A 215 4.19 9.09 18.27
C ALA A 215 4.43 9.39 16.78
N PHE A 216 3.37 9.45 15.97
CA PHE A 216 3.47 9.87 14.57
C PHE A 216 4.03 11.29 14.46
N GLY A 217 3.51 12.25 15.23
CA GLY A 217 3.95 13.66 15.14
C GLY A 217 5.22 13.99 15.91
N THR A 218 5.70 13.09 16.77
CA THR A 218 6.83 13.35 17.67
C THR A 218 8.05 12.50 17.37
N ILE A 219 7.87 11.27 16.88
CA ILE A 219 8.95 10.29 16.64
C ILE A 219 9.07 9.94 15.16
N ILE A 220 7.97 9.55 14.52
CA ILE A 220 7.98 9.07 13.13
C ILE A 220 8.13 10.23 12.15
N PHE A 221 7.33 11.27 12.37
CA PHE A 221 7.23 12.47 11.55
C PHE A 221 7.29 13.73 12.42
N PRO A 222 8.46 14.00 13.05
CA PRO A 222 8.65 15.13 13.93
C PRO A 222 8.52 16.47 13.21
N GLN A 223 8.26 17.54 13.98
CA GLN A 223 7.99 18.89 13.46
C GLN A 223 9.01 19.37 12.41
N HIS A 224 10.31 19.15 12.61
CA HIS A 224 11.33 19.60 11.66
C HIS A 224 11.24 18.91 10.28
N VAL A 225 10.74 17.67 10.23
CA VAL A 225 10.49 16.97 8.97
C VAL A 225 9.27 17.59 8.29
N GLU A 226 8.18 17.76 9.04
CA GLU A 226 6.97 18.44 8.55
C GLU A 226 7.28 19.84 8.00
N ASP A 227 8.05 20.65 8.75
CA ASP A 227 8.47 21.99 8.35
C ASP A 227 9.22 21.97 7.02
N TRP A 228 10.10 20.96 6.80
CA TRP A 228 10.81 20.80 5.54
C TRP A 228 9.85 20.52 4.38
N PHE A 229 8.88 19.62 4.58
CA PHE A 229 7.86 19.34 3.56
C PHE A 229 7.04 20.60 3.26
N MET A 230 6.52 21.26 4.29
CA MET A 230 5.71 22.48 4.11
C MET A 230 6.48 23.60 3.40
N GLU A 231 7.76 23.79 3.74
CA GLU A 231 8.64 24.74 3.06
C GLU A 231 8.93 24.36 1.60
N PHE A 232 9.15 23.07 1.33
CA PHE A 232 9.29 22.54 -0.02
C PHE A 232 8.05 22.86 -0.87
N ARG A 233 6.85 22.56 -0.35
CA ARG A 233 5.58 22.83 -1.03
C ARG A 233 5.41 24.32 -1.32
N ARG A 234 5.63 25.17 -0.31
CA ARG A 234 5.53 26.63 -0.45
C ARG A 234 6.46 27.15 -1.54
N LYS A 235 7.72 26.70 -1.56
CA LYS A 235 8.70 27.07 -2.60
C LYS A 235 8.29 26.59 -3.99
N TYR A 236 7.77 25.37 -4.08
CA TYR A 236 7.31 24.79 -5.35
C TYR A 236 6.09 25.56 -5.91
N GLU A 237 5.13 25.91 -5.06
CA GLU A 237 3.96 26.71 -5.42
C GLU A 237 4.36 28.14 -5.81
N ALA A 238 5.27 28.77 -5.07
CA ALA A 238 5.78 30.12 -5.37
C ALA A 238 6.56 30.19 -6.69
N ALA A 239 7.18 29.08 -7.11
CA ALA A 239 7.79 28.94 -8.44
C ALA A 239 6.76 28.75 -9.57
N GLY A 240 5.46 28.96 -9.30
CA GLY A 240 4.38 28.89 -10.28
C GLY A 240 3.82 27.47 -10.50
N CYS A 241 4.18 26.50 -9.66
CA CYS A 241 3.87 25.07 -9.87
C CYS A 241 4.40 24.50 -11.21
N GLU A 242 5.18 25.29 -11.97
CA GLU A 242 5.69 24.99 -13.30
C GLU A 242 7.04 24.29 -13.21
N THR A 243 7.09 23.06 -12.69
CA THR A 243 8.14 22.10 -13.09
C THR A 243 7.61 21.06 -14.06
N ARG A 244 6.64 21.45 -14.90
CA ARG A 244 6.28 20.73 -16.15
C ARG A 244 7.37 20.80 -17.22
N HIS A 245 8.56 21.28 -16.88
CA HIS A 245 9.72 21.37 -17.75
C HIS A 245 10.72 20.26 -17.46
N THR A 246 10.33 18.99 -17.64
CA THR A 246 11.26 18.13 -18.38
C THR A 246 11.16 18.56 -19.84
N PRO A 247 12.25 18.99 -20.49
CA PRO A 247 12.28 19.29 -21.93
C PRO A 247 11.60 18.18 -22.77
N GLU A 248 11.67 16.94 -22.28
CA GLU A 248 11.05 15.74 -22.84
C GLU A 248 9.51 15.82 -22.95
N LEU A 249 8.82 16.51 -22.03
CA LEU A 249 7.36 16.66 -22.01
C LEU A 249 6.87 17.77 -22.94
N VAL A 250 7.66 18.85 -23.07
CA VAL A 250 7.43 19.91 -24.07
C VAL A 250 7.61 19.30 -25.46
N LEU A 251 8.70 18.55 -25.68
CA LEU A 251 8.95 17.83 -26.93
C LEU A 251 7.88 16.77 -27.23
N ALA A 252 7.39 16.02 -26.23
CA ALA A 252 6.31 15.06 -26.44
C ALA A 252 4.98 15.73 -26.79
N ARG A 253 4.67 16.89 -26.20
CA ARG A 253 3.48 17.68 -26.55
C ARG A 253 3.60 18.31 -27.93
N GLU A 254 4.79 18.78 -28.31
CA GLU A 254 5.08 19.31 -29.63
C GLU A 254 5.04 18.21 -30.71
N ALA A 255 5.57 17.02 -30.43
CA ALA A 255 5.49 15.87 -31.32
C ALA A 255 4.03 15.45 -31.57
N LYS A 256 3.21 15.44 -30.51
CA LYS A 256 1.77 15.12 -30.60
C LYS A 256 0.96 16.21 -31.30
N ARG A 257 1.34 17.50 -31.16
CA ARG A 257 0.73 18.63 -31.87
C ARG A 257 1.18 18.74 -33.33
N SER A 258 2.38 18.28 -33.66
CA SER A 258 2.94 18.29 -35.02
C SER A 258 2.64 17.04 -35.84
N GLY A 259 1.89 16.08 -35.30
CA GLY A 259 1.56 14.83 -35.98
C GLY A 259 2.78 13.95 -36.27
N ARG A 260 3.86 14.09 -35.49
CA ARG A 260 5.12 13.35 -35.67
C ARG A 260 5.18 12.04 -34.86
N VAL A 261 4.04 11.51 -34.44
CA VAL A 261 3.89 10.21 -33.77
C VAL A 261 2.71 9.47 -34.38
#